data_AF-A0A0N0PAI0-F1
#
_entry.id   AF-A0A0N0PAI0-F1
#
_cell.length_a   1.000
_cell.length_b   1.000
_cell.length_c   1.000
_cell.angle_alpha   90.00
_cell.angle_beta   90.00
_cell.angle_gamma   90.00
#
_symmetry.space_group_name_H-M   'P 1'
#
loop_
_entity.id
_entity.type
_entity.pdbx_description
1 polymer ?
#
loop_
_entity_poly.entity_id
_entity_poly.type
_entity_poly.pdbx_seq_one_letter_code
_entity_poly.pdbx_strand_id
1 'polypeptide(L)'
;MFRLIKTYDGHCCTFNYAALNDDRKGSVSAKDEDIEYYEDPSGEDVTTNQPIVVTSESGRGSGLSVILNVEPNDYPNWSDVPYYGAKILISDPNDYPEITVSYRFISLGESLDIKVQPLVFQCEEDIRNVSPEKRACWFHDEVLLQYTDRYSYETCLTEFFFHQGYISEEDRACDPVCYMECWDKRYSVSSDVTPFLPDMFPTSVT
;
A
#
# COMPACT_ATOMS: atom_id res chain seq x y z
N MET A 1 8.37 -10.33 4.35
CA MET A 1 9.59 -9.70 4.89
C MET A 1 9.49 -8.18 4.71
N PHE A 2 9.84 -7.37 5.72
CA PHE A 2 9.73 -5.90 5.66
C PHE A 2 10.94 -5.25 4.98
N ARG A 3 10.72 -4.11 4.31
CA ARG A 3 11.77 -3.34 3.61
C ARG A 3 11.70 -1.86 3.97
N LEU A 4 12.84 -1.20 3.99
CA LEU A 4 12.90 0.24 4.22
C LEU A 4 12.63 1.00 2.92
N ILE A 5 11.66 1.91 2.94
CA ILE A 5 11.36 2.83 1.84
C ILE A 5 11.36 4.27 2.35
N LYS A 6 11.52 5.21 1.41
CA LYS A 6 11.35 6.63 1.70
C LYS A 6 9.92 7.05 1.34
N THR A 7 9.25 7.72 2.27
CA THR A 7 7.90 8.27 2.13
C THR A 7 7.94 9.77 2.47
N TYR A 8 6.78 10.43 2.38
CA TYR A 8 6.61 11.81 2.85
C TYR A 8 6.86 11.95 4.37
N ASP A 9 6.51 10.93 5.16
CA ASP A 9 6.72 10.88 6.62
C ASP A 9 8.17 10.50 7.01
N GLY A 10 9.06 10.27 6.04
CA GLY A 10 10.47 9.91 6.27
C GLY A 10 10.80 8.48 5.84
N HIS A 11 11.62 7.77 6.60
CA HIS A 11 11.94 6.36 6.30
C HIS A 11 10.92 5.45 6.99
N CYS A 12 10.22 4.61 6.21
CA CYS A 12 9.20 3.69 6.71
C CYS A 12 9.55 2.24 6.36
N CYS A 13 9.10 1.31 7.18
CA CYS A 13 9.18 -0.13 6.90
C CYS A 13 7.88 -0.60 6.23
N THR A 14 7.96 -1.18 5.04
CA THR A 14 6.80 -1.69 4.29
C THR A 14 6.84 -3.19 4.09
N PHE A 15 5.66 -3.76 3.95
CA PHE A 15 5.41 -5.15 3.58
C PHE A 15 4.50 -5.14 2.34
N ASN A 16 4.74 -6.04 1.37
CA ASN A 16 3.99 -6.13 0.11
C ASN A 16 3.88 -4.80 -0.67
N TYR A 17 4.98 -4.04 -0.75
CA TYR A 17 4.99 -2.80 -1.51
C TYR A 17 5.55 -3.02 -2.92
N ALA A 18 4.77 -2.70 -3.95
CA ALA A 18 5.06 -2.96 -5.36
C ALA A 18 4.85 -1.74 -6.28
N ALA A 19 4.46 -0.58 -5.74
CA ALA A 19 4.05 0.58 -6.53
C ALA A 19 5.16 1.23 -7.38
N LEU A 20 6.38 1.34 -6.85
CA LEU A 20 7.45 2.12 -7.50
C LEU A 20 8.35 1.26 -8.38
N ASN A 21 8.63 1.79 -9.56
CA ASN A 21 9.61 1.29 -10.51
C ASN A 21 11.05 1.65 -10.11
N ASP A 22 11.42 1.42 -8.85
CA ASP A 22 12.80 1.63 -8.46
C ASP A 22 13.66 0.54 -9.12
N ASP A 23 14.69 0.95 -9.86
CA ASP A 23 15.69 0.13 -10.61
C ASP A 23 16.45 -0.90 -9.74
N ARG A 24 16.06 -1.04 -8.47
CA ARG A 24 16.52 -2.06 -7.56
C ARG A 24 15.89 -3.40 -7.96
N LYS A 25 16.50 -4.03 -8.97
CA LYS A 25 16.54 -5.48 -9.16
C LYS A 25 17.13 -6.15 -7.91
N GLY A 26 16.37 -6.16 -6.82
CA GLY A 26 16.64 -7.02 -5.70
C GLY A 26 16.49 -8.45 -6.19
N SER A 27 17.51 -9.28 -5.96
CA SER A 27 17.46 -10.70 -6.28
C SER A 27 16.13 -11.27 -5.84
N VAL A 28 15.39 -11.85 -6.78
CA VAL A 28 14.23 -12.69 -6.51
C VAL A 28 14.68 -13.69 -5.44
N SER A 29 14.28 -13.49 -4.18
CA SER A 29 14.36 -14.58 -3.21
C SER A 29 13.59 -15.73 -3.83
N ALA A 30 14.22 -16.91 -3.86
CA ALA A 30 13.55 -18.13 -4.32
C ALA A 30 12.15 -18.17 -3.71
N LYS A 31 11.12 -18.38 -4.54
CA LYS A 31 9.74 -18.49 -4.07
C LYS A 31 9.71 -19.52 -2.94
N ASP A 32 9.20 -19.11 -1.79
CA ASP A 32 9.02 -20.01 -0.66
C ASP A 32 7.81 -20.92 -0.97
N GLU A 33 7.99 -22.24 -0.87
CA GLU A 33 6.92 -23.19 -1.19
C GLU A 33 5.77 -23.11 -0.18
N ASP A 34 6.04 -22.61 1.03
CA ASP A 34 5.05 -22.46 2.11
C ASP A 34 4.27 -21.12 2.04
N ILE A 35 4.56 -20.24 1.06
CA ILE A 35 3.95 -18.92 0.95
C ILE A 35 3.15 -18.79 -0.36
N GLU A 36 1.89 -18.35 -0.24
CA GLU A 36 1.06 -18.03 -1.39
C GLU A 36 1.45 -16.66 -1.99
N TYR A 37 1.49 -16.58 -3.32
CA TYR A 37 1.82 -15.36 -4.04
C TYR A 37 0.69 -14.95 -5.00
N TYR A 38 0.50 -13.64 -5.18
CA TYR A 38 -0.45 -13.11 -6.15
C TYR A 38 0.02 -13.41 -7.58
N GLU A 39 -0.85 -14.03 -8.37
CA GLU A 39 -0.67 -14.18 -9.81
C GLU A 39 -1.59 -13.20 -10.53
N ASP A 40 -1.04 -12.38 -11.44
CA ASP A 40 -1.82 -11.40 -12.17
C ASP A 40 -2.65 -12.07 -13.28
N PRO A 41 -4.00 -11.97 -13.25
CA PRO A 41 -4.85 -12.54 -14.27
C PRO A 41 -4.70 -11.90 -15.66
N SER A 42 -4.05 -10.74 -15.78
CA SER A 42 -3.80 -10.09 -17.08
C SER A 42 -2.82 -10.87 -17.98
N GLY A 43 -2.08 -11.84 -17.42
CA GLY A 43 -1.14 -12.67 -18.17
C GLY A 43 0.12 -11.95 -18.66
N GLU A 44 0.24 -10.64 -18.39
CA GLU A 44 1.52 -9.95 -18.53
C GLU A 44 2.41 -10.35 -17.35
N ASP A 45 3.57 -10.91 -17.69
CA ASP A 45 4.66 -11.18 -16.75
C ASP A 45 5.21 -9.80 -16.32
N VAL A 46 4.47 -9.12 -15.45
CA VAL A 46 4.84 -7.78 -14.98
C VAL A 46 6.19 -7.95 -14.31
N THR A 47 7.20 -7.37 -14.94
CA THR A 47 8.60 -7.37 -14.54
C THR A 47 8.87 -6.62 -13.24
N THR A 48 7.87 -6.46 -12.36
CA THR A 48 8.03 -5.94 -11.01
C THR A 48 8.62 -7.04 -10.13
N ASN A 49 9.90 -6.85 -9.83
CA ASN A 49 10.81 -7.81 -9.20
C ASN A 49 10.49 -8.16 -7.72
N GLN A 50 9.23 -8.13 -7.28
CA GLN A 50 8.85 -8.50 -5.90
C GLN A 50 7.54 -9.29 -5.86
N PRO A 51 7.57 -10.52 -5.33
CA PRO A 51 6.37 -11.33 -5.23
C PRO A 51 5.47 -10.80 -4.10
N ILE A 52 4.22 -10.46 -4.44
CA ILE A 52 3.20 -10.01 -3.48
C ILE A 52 2.70 -11.24 -2.72
N VAL A 53 2.85 -11.24 -1.39
CA VAL A 53 2.37 -12.33 -0.53
C VAL A 53 0.86 -12.23 -0.35
N VAL A 54 0.15 -13.33 -0.52
CA VAL A 54 -1.31 -13.40 -0.32
C VAL A 54 -1.67 -14.47 0.71
N THR A 55 -2.94 -14.49 1.10
CA THR A 55 -3.50 -15.53 1.97
C THR A 55 -4.90 -15.87 1.48
N SER A 56 -5.14 -17.15 1.23
CA SER A 56 -6.44 -17.70 0.85
C SER A 56 -7.38 -17.86 2.06
N GLU A 57 -6.84 -17.80 3.27
CA GLU A 57 -7.58 -17.95 4.53
C GLU A 57 -7.84 -16.59 5.19
N SER A 58 -9.03 -16.45 5.79
CA SER A 58 -9.39 -15.28 6.59
C SER A 58 -9.30 -15.58 8.09
N GLY A 59 -8.72 -14.67 8.87
CA GLY A 59 -8.72 -14.76 10.33
C GLY A 59 -7.43 -14.22 10.95
N ARG A 60 -7.40 -14.16 12.28
CA ARG A 60 -6.21 -13.66 13.02
C ARG A 60 -4.97 -14.55 12.82
N GLY A 61 -5.18 -15.85 12.62
CA GLY A 61 -4.10 -16.83 12.46
C GLY A 61 -3.46 -16.88 11.07
N SER A 62 -4.18 -16.42 10.03
CA SER A 62 -3.72 -16.44 8.64
C SER A 62 -3.27 -15.07 8.12
N GLY A 63 -3.31 -14.05 9.00
CA GLY A 63 -2.94 -12.68 8.68
C GLY A 63 -1.49 -12.33 9.02
N LEU A 64 -1.19 -11.03 8.98
CA LEU A 64 0.11 -10.50 9.34
C LEU A 64 0.16 -10.18 10.84
N SER A 65 1.10 -10.80 11.55
CA SER A 65 1.41 -10.45 12.95
C SER A 65 2.75 -9.75 13.03
N VAL A 66 2.79 -8.60 13.70
CA VAL A 66 3.99 -7.77 13.85
C VAL A 66 4.14 -7.39 15.32
N ILE A 67 5.32 -7.60 15.88
CA ILE A 67 5.70 -7.09 17.19
C ILE A 67 6.69 -5.96 16.94
N LEU A 68 6.37 -4.77 17.48
CA LEU A 68 7.19 -3.58 17.33
C LEU A 68 7.95 -3.33 18.62
N ASN A 69 9.28 -3.23 18.52
CA ASN A 69 10.11 -2.75 19.62
C ASN A 69 10.31 -1.23 19.46
N VAL A 70 9.63 -0.45 20.29
CA VAL A 70 9.70 1.02 20.27
C VAL A 70 10.58 1.48 21.42
N GLU A 71 11.66 2.21 21.13
CA GLU A 71 12.59 2.75 22.11
C GLU A 71 12.24 4.21 22.45
N PRO A 72 11.60 4.51 23.60
CA PRO A 72 11.10 5.87 23.88
C PRO A 72 12.22 6.89 24.04
N ASN A 73 13.42 6.42 24.41
CA ASN A 73 14.58 7.26 24.66
C ASN A 73 15.27 7.77 23.38
N ASP A 74 14.96 7.17 22.22
CA ASP A 74 15.55 7.57 20.93
C ASP A 74 14.72 8.64 20.20
N TYR A 75 13.58 9.03 20.77
CA TYR A 75 12.75 10.10 20.21
C TYR A 75 13.39 11.46 20.47
N PRO A 76 13.61 12.29 19.43
CA PRO A 76 14.17 13.61 19.63
C PRO A 76 13.19 14.52 20.38
N ASN A 77 13.71 15.36 21.28
CA ASN A 77 12.90 16.31 22.07
C ASN A 77 12.14 17.34 21.22
N TRP A 78 12.51 17.52 19.95
CA TRP A 78 11.85 18.40 18.99
C TRP A 78 10.79 17.70 18.15
N SER A 79 10.55 16.40 18.37
CA SER A 79 9.50 15.67 17.66
C SER A 79 8.12 16.22 18.01
N ASP A 80 7.33 16.56 16.99
CA ASP A 80 5.95 17.02 17.16
C ASP A 80 4.97 15.89 17.49
N VAL A 81 5.42 14.63 17.51
CA VAL A 81 4.57 13.47 17.79
C VAL A 81 4.33 13.37 19.31
N PRO A 82 3.07 13.53 19.79
CA PRO A 82 2.80 13.65 21.23
C PRO A 82 2.73 12.30 21.97
N TYR A 83 3.12 11.18 21.33
CA TYR A 83 3.08 9.84 21.90
C TYR A 83 4.24 8.97 21.40
N TYR A 84 4.62 7.99 22.22
CA TYR A 84 5.57 6.95 21.83
C TYR A 84 4.82 5.76 21.25
N GLY A 85 5.15 5.39 20.02
CA GLY A 85 4.40 4.39 19.29
C GLY A 85 4.73 4.36 17.81
N ALA A 86 3.89 3.68 17.04
CA ALA A 86 4.05 3.57 15.60
C ALA A 86 2.80 4.03 14.85
N LYS A 87 3.02 4.67 13.69
CA LYS A 87 2.01 4.94 12.69
C LYS A 87 2.00 3.79 11.68
N ILE A 88 0.89 3.09 11.61
CA ILE A 88 0.67 1.98 10.68
C ILE A 88 -0.12 2.53 9.50
N LEU A 89 0.41 2.37 8.30
CA LEU A 89 -0.19 2.78 7.03
C LEU A 89 -0.69 1.53 6.30
N ILE A 90 -1.91 1.60 5.77
CA ILE A 90 -2.54 0.53 4.98
C ILE A 90 -2.92 1.13 3.64
N SER A 91 -2.45 0.53 2.56
CA SER A 91 -2.67 0.95 1.17
C SER A 91 -2.73 -0.26 0.24
N ASP A 92 -3.15 -0.05 -1.01
CA ASP A 92 -2.95 -1.06 -2.05
C ASP A 92 -1.43 -1.27 -2.28
N PRO A 93 -0.97 -2.50 -2.55
CA PRO A 93 0.42 -2.78 -2.90
C PRO A 93 0.97 -1.94 -4.06
N ASN A 94 0.13 -1.59 -5.03
CA ASN A 94 0.52 -0.88 -6.25
C ASN A 94 0.36 0.64 -6.13
N ASP A 95 -0.20 1.13 -5.01
CA ASP A 95 -0.37 2.56 -4.76
C ASP A 95 0.77 3.11 -3.91
N TYR A 96 1.21 4.33 -4.23
CA TYR A 96 2.13 5.05 -3.35
C TYR A 96 1.38 5.58 -2.12
N PRO A 97 1.85 5.28 -0.89
CA PRO A 97 1.07 5.55 0.32
C PRO A 97 1.14 7.03 0.74
N GLU A 98 0.42 7.91 0.04
CA GLU A 98 0.40 9.35 0.32
C GLU A 98 -1.01 9.93 0.53
N ILE A 99 -1.90 9.83 -0.45
CA ILE A 99 -3.10 10.71 -0.50
C ILE A 99 -4.29 10.16 0.29
N THR A 100 -4.63 8.87 0.13
CA THR A 100 -5.86 8.29 0.70
C THR A 100 -5.63 7.10 1.65
N VAL A 101 -4.40 6.99 2.15
CA VAL A 101 -3.98 5.88 3.01
C VAL A 101 -4.74 5.86 4.32
N SER A 102 -5.29 4.69 4.65
CA SER A 102 -5.85 4.45 5.99
C SER A 102 -4.70 4.30 6.98
N TYR A 103 -4.63 5.17 7.99
CA TYR A 103 -3.64 5.06 9.05
C TYR A 103 -4.25 4.70 10.41
N ARG A 104 -3.46 4.00 11.22
CA ARG A 104 -3.75 3.73 12.64
C ARG A 104 -2.52 4.02 13.46
N PHE A 105 -2.73 4.37 14.72
CA PHE A 105 -1.65 4.57 15.68
C PHE A 105 -1.74 3.48 16.74
N ILE A 106 -0.59 3.01 17.18
CA ILE A 106 -0.46 2.09 18.30
C ILE A 106 0.54 2.67 19.29
N SER A 107 0.17 2.71 20.57
CA SER A 107 1.04 3.17 21.64
C SER A 107 1.76 2.00 22.30
N LEU A 108 2.77 2.32 23.11
CA LEU A 108 3.44 1.32 23.95
C LEU A 108 2.45 0.59 24.86
N GLY A 109 2.62 -0.73 24.97
CA GLY A 109 1.78 -1.56 25.85
C GLY A 109 0.36 -1.78 25.34
N GLU A 110 0.08 -1.44 24.08
CA GLU A 110 -1.18 -1.74 23.41
C GLU A 110 -0.99 -2.83 22.36
N SER A 111 -2.06 -3.57 22.08
CA SER A 111 -2.20 -4.50 20.98
C SER A 111 -3.30 -3.98 20.06
N LEU A 112 -2.97 -3.80 18.78
CA LEU A 112 -3.89 -3.32 17.76
C LEU A 112 -4.24 -4.46 16.81
N ASP A 113 -5.51 -4.87 16.82
CA ASP A 113 -6.04 -5.80 15.83
C ASP A 113 -6.70 -5.01 14.70
N ILE A 114 -6.21 -5.20 13.47
CA ILE A 114 -6.73 -4.51 12.28
C ILE A 114 -7.43 -5.52 11.39
N LYS A 115 -8.71 -5.26 11.09
CA LYS A 115 -9.49 -6.03 10.11
C LYS A 115 -9.59 -5.21 8.82
N VAL A 116 -9.02 -5.77 7.76
CA VAL A 116 -9.15 -5.25 6.39
C VAL A 116 -10.23 -6.07 5.67
N GLN A 117 -11.24 -5.39 5.13
CA GLN A 117 -12.29 -6.01 4.34
C GLN A 117 -12.25 -5.46 2.90
N PRO A 118 -11.91 -6.28 1.90
CA PRO A 118 -11.84 -5.84 0.51
C PRO A 118 -13.24 -5.63 -0.08
N LEU A 119 -13.33 -4.70 -1.02
CA LEU A 119 -14.48 -4.34 -1.82
C LEU A 119 -14.02 -4.31 -3.29
N VAL A 120 -14.28 -5.38 -4.01
CA VAL A 120 -13.80 -5.55 -5.40
C VAL A 120 -14.91 -5.18 -6.36
N PHE A 121 -14.63 -4.24 -7.26
CA PHE A 121 -15.48 -3.88 -8.38
C PHE A 121 -14.86 -4.40 -9.67
N GLN A 122 -15.64 -5.13 -10.47
CA GLN A 122 -15.18 -5.67 -11.74
C GLN A 122 -16.09 -5.19 -12.87
N CYS A 123 -15.46 -4.82 -13.97
CA CYS A 123 -16.10 -4.45 -15.22
C CYS A 123 -15.86 -5.56 -16.25
N GLU A 124 -16.79 -5.71 -17.19
CA GLU A 124 -16.60 -6.61 -18.33
C GLU A 124 -15.53 -6.03 -19.28
N GLU A 125 -14.73 -6.91 -19.89
CA GLU A 125 -13.69 -6.49 -20.82
C GLU A 125 -14.25 -5.75 -22.05
N ASP A 126 -15.48 -6.06 -22.47
CA ASP A 126 -16.17 -5.41 -23.59
C ASP A 126 -16.33 -3.89 -23.40
N ILE A 127 -16.29 -3.41 -22.14
CA ILE A 127 -16.32 -1.97 -21.82
C ILE A 127 -15.09 -1.23 -22.36
N ARG A 128 -13.98 -1.91 -22.64
CA ARG A 128 -12.79 -1.33 -23.31
C ARG A 128 -13.12 -0.72 -24.67
N ASN A 129 -14.16 -1.22 -25.35
CA ASN A 129 -14.60 -0.67 -26.64
C ASN A 129 -15.31 0.70 -26.52
N VAL A 130 -15.68 1.12 -25.31
CA VAL A 130 -16.30 2.42 -25.06
C VAL A 130 -15.21 3.44 -24.74
N SER A 131 -15.28 4.61 -25.38
CA SER A 131 -14.29 5.67 -25.16
C SER A 131 -14.22 6.07 -23.67
N PRO A 132 -13.02 6.31 -23.11
CA PRO A 132 -12.81 6.65 -21.69
C PRO A 132 -13.70 7.79 -21.19
N GLU A 133 -13.88 8.83 -22.01
CA GLU A 133 -14.76 9.99 -21.73
C GLU A 133 -16.22 9.63 -21.46
N LYS A 134 -16.70 8.50 -22.03
CA LYS A 134 -18.08 8.04 -21.88
C LYS A 134 -18.25 7.03 -20.75
N ARG A 135 -17.27 6.15 -20.55
CA ARG A 135 -17.30 5.15 -19.47
C ARG A 135 -16.80 5.69 -18.13
N ALA A 136 -16.07 6.82 -18.14
CA ALA A 136 -15.53 7.50 -16.96
C ALA A 136 -14.72 6.58 -16.03
N CYS A 137 -14.01 5.61 -16.61
CA CYS A 137 -13.05 4.75 -15.93
C CYS A 137 -11.92 4.37 -16.87
N TRP A 138 -10.75 4.07 -16.30
CA TRP A 138 -9.58 3.56 -17.01
C TRP A 138 -9.28 2.14 -16.56
N PHE A 139 -8.79 1.28 -17.45
CA PHE A 139 -8.18 0.00 -17.05
C PHE A 139 -6.72 0.23 -16.63
N HIS A 140 -6.17 -0.69 -15.83
CA HIS A 140 -4.83 -0.56 -15.25
C HIS A 140 -3.70 -0.36 -16.28
N ASP A 141 -3.93 -0.75 -17.54
CA ASP A 141 -2.99 -0.77 -18.66
C ASP A 141 -3.23 0.33 -19.71
N GLU A 142 -4.28 1.14 -19.57
CA GLU A 142 -4.65 2.13 -20.60
C GLU A 142 -3.90 3.45 -20.51
N VAL A 143 -3.41 3.78 -19.31
CA VAL A 143 -2.69 5.02 -19.05
C VAL A 143 -1.26 4.68 -18.66
N LEU A 144 -0.30 5.16 -19.44
CA LEU A 144 1.11 5.03 -19.12
C LEU A 144 1.51 6.11 -18.12
N LEU A 145 1.88 5.66 -16.93
CA LEU A 145 2.38 6.49 -15.84
C LEU A 145 3.92 6.46 -15.82
N GLN A 146 4.55 7.50 -15.27
CA GLN A 146 6.00 7.68 -15.32
C GLN A 146 6.74 6.93 -14.22
N TYR A 147 6.16 6.82 -13.02
CA TYR A 147 6.80 6.28 -11.82
C TYR A 147 6.19 4.97 -11.33
N THR A 148 4.95 4.70 -11.73
CA THR A 148 4.15 3.54 -11.33
C THR A 148 3.77 2.69 -12.54
N ASP A 149 3.79 1.37 -12.38
CA ASP A 149 3.49 0.43 -13.49
C ASP A 149 1.99 0.18 -13.71
N ARG A 150 1.16 0.40 -12.68
CA ARG A 150 -0.29 0.17 -12.77
C ARG A 150 -1.07 1.46 -12.55
N TYR A 151 -2.02 1.70 -13.43
CA TYR A 151 -2.98 2.79 -13.25
C TYR A 151 -3.96 2.47 -12.12
N SER A 152 -4.06 3.40 -11.17
CA SER A 152 -5.16 3.54 -10.23
C SER A 152 -5.53 5.02 -10.15
N TYR A 153 -6.67 5.32 -9.53
CA TYR A 153 -7.03 6.71 -9.27
C TYR A 153 -5.97 7.41 -8.40
N GLU A 154 -5.41 6.68 -7.43
CA GLU A 154 -4.43 7.19 -6.49
C GLU A 154 -3.08 7.43 -7.15
N THR A 155 -2.59 6.50 -7.98
CA THR A 155 -1.31 6.69 -8.68
C THR A 155 -1.38 7.86 -9.65
N CYS A 156 -2.49 8.02 -10.37
CA CYS A 156 -2.71 9.17 -11.24
C CYS A 156 -2.64 10.50 -10.47
N LEU A 157 -3.31 10.59 -9.32
CA LEU A 157 -3.25 11.79 -8.48
C LEU A 157 -1.86 12.02 -7.91
N THR A 158 -1.20 10.97 -7.41
CA THR A 158 0.15 11.08 -6.86
C THR A 158 1.14 11.58 -7.91
N GLU A 159 1.14 11.01 -9.11
CA GLU A 159 2.01 11.50 -10.18
C GLU A 159 1.67 12.93 -10.59
N PHE A 160 0.38 13.25 -10.67
CA PHE A 160 -0.06 14.62 -10.91
C PHE A 160 0.50 15.59 -9.86
N PHE A 161 0.40 15.29 -8.56
CA PHE A 161 0.97 16.14 -7.52
C PHE A 161 2.50 16.20 -7.58
N PHE A 162 3.19 15.09 -7.89
CA PHE A 162 4.63 15.10 -8.12
C PHE A 162 5.02 16.01 -9.28
N HIS A 163 4.26 16.00 -10.38
CA HIS A 163 4.48 16.88 -11.54
C HIS A 163 4.12 18.34 -11.23
N GLN A 164 3.03 18.60 -10.50
CA GLN A 164 2.58 19.94 -10.16
C GLN A 164 3.53 20.72 -9.25
N GLY A 165 4.40 20.04 -8.49
CA GLY A 165 5.50 20.68 -7.78
C GLY A 165 6.44 21.50 -8.69
N TYR A 166 6.37 21.29 -10.00
CA TYR A 166 7.22 21.93 -11.01
C TYR A 166 6.46 22.82 -12.02
N ILE A 167 5.12 22.95 -11.92
CA ILE A 167 4.28 23.60 -12.95
C ILE A 167 3.62 24.88 -12.42
N SER A 168 3.45 25.88 -13.30
CA SER A 168 2.80 27.17 -13.02
C SER A 168 1.30 26.99 -12.71
N GLU A 169 0.70 27.90 -11.93
CA GLU A 169 -0.73 27.84 -11.57
C GLU A 169 -1.68 27.82 -12.77
N GLU A 170 -1.23 28.33 -13.91
CA GLU A 170 -2.00 28.51 -15.15
C GLU A 170 -2.08 27.22 -16.00
N ASP A 171 -1.17 26.25 -15.76
CA ASP A 171 -1.08 24.98 -16.50
C ASP A 171 -1.49 23.76 -15.64
N ARG A 172 -2.19 23.98 -14.51
CA ARG A 172 -2.58 22.95 -13.54
C ARG A 172 -3.75 22.04 -13.98
N ALA A 173 -3.83 21.67 -15.25
CA ALA A 173 -4.81 20.68 -15.71
C ALA A 173 -4.29 19.25 -15.46
N CYS A 174 -5.11 18.35 -14.88
CA CYS A 174 -4.83 16.91 -14.91
C CYS A 174 -4.98 16.45 -16.36
N ASP A 175 -3.87 16.28 -17.07
CA ASP A 175 -3.84 15.60 -18.37
C ASP A 175 -2.96 14.35 -18.25
N PRO A 176 -3.53 13.14 -18.31
CA PRO A 176 -4.96 12.84 -18.51
C PRO A 176 -5.82 13.13 -17.26
N VAL A 177 -7.14 13.23 -17.47
CA VAL A 177 -8.11 13.29 -16.36
C VAL A 177 -8.10 11.96 -15.60
N CYS A 178 -7.80 12.02 -14.31
CA CYS A 178 -7.82 10.86 -13.42
C CYS A 178 -9.27 10.39 -13.19
N TYR A 179 -9.66 9.29 -13.84
CA TYR A 179 -10.90 8.57 -13.56
C TYR A 179 -10.66 7.41 -12.58
N MET A 180 -11.73 6.86 -12.01
CA MET A 180 -11.60 5.63 -11.24
C MET A 180 -11.15 4.45 -12.11
N GLU A 181 -10.52 3.45 -11.52
CA GLU A 181 -10.18 2.24 -12.24
C GLU A 181 -11.46 1.44 -12.57
N CYS A 182 -11.54 0.81 -13.75
CA CYS A 182 -12.68 -0.04 -14.09
C CYS A 182 -12.66 -1.35 -13.26
N TRP A 183 -11.48 -1.84 -12.88
CA TRP A 183 -11.27 -2.98 -11.98
C TRP A 183 -10.84 -2.52 -10.58
N ASP A 184 -11.57 -1.54 -10.03
CA ASP A 184 -11.23 -0.90 -8.76
C ASP A 184 -11.26 -1.88 -7.58
N LYS A 185 -10.18 -1.87 -6.80
CA LYS A 185 -10.03 -2.63 -5.55
C LYS A 185 -10.02 -1.65 -4.40
N ARG A 186 -11.18 -1.50 -3.75
CA ARG A 186 -11.29 -0.72 -2.51
C ARG A 186 -11.17 -1.64 -1.31
N TYR A 187 -10.94 -1.03 -0.15
CA TYR A 187 -10.96 -1.74 1.12
C TYR A 187 -11.53 -0.86 2.21
N SER A 188 -12.07 -1.50 3.24
CA SER A 188 -12.51 -0.85 4.46
C SER A 188 -11.71 -1.42 5.64
N VAL A 189 -11.33 -0.53 6.56
CA VAL A 189 -10.50 -0.88 7.71
C VAL A 189 -11.27 -0.62 8.99
N SER A 190 -11.49 -1.67 9.78
CA SER A 190 -11.87 -1.54 11.18
C SER A 190 -10.72 -1.98 12.08
N SER A 191 -10.66 -1.42 13.29
CA SER A 191 -9.57 -1.69 14.23
C SER A 191 -10.10 -1.77 15.65
N ASP A 192 -9.52 -2.66 16.44
CA ASP A 192 -9.78 -2.80 17.86
C ASP A 192 -8.47 -2.69 18.64
N VAL A 193 -8.50 -1.96 19.76
CA VAL A 193 -7.33 -1.71 20.60
C VAL A 193 -7.55 -2.40 21.93
N THR A 194 -6.61 -3.25 22.31
CA THR A 194 -6.62 -3.98 23.57
C THR A 194 -5.32 -3.77 24.32
N PRO A 195 -5.28 -3.89 25.65
CA PRO A 195 -4.04 -3.89 26.40
C PRO A 195 -3.12 -5.03 25.92
N PHE A 196 -1.84 -4.76 25.75
CA PHE A 196 -0.86 -5.78 25.41
C PHE A 196 -0.63 -6.69 26.63
N LEU A 197 -0.91 -7.99 26.46
CA LEU A 197 -0.71 -9.01 27.49
C LEU A 197 0.56 -9.82 27.17
N PRO A 198 1.72 -9.49 27.77
CA PRO A 198 3.01 -10.12 27.44
C PRO A 198 3.05 -11.61 27.80
N ASP A 199 2.20 -12.06 28.73
CA ASP A 199 2.10 -13.46 29.18
C ASP A 199 1.67 -14.45 28.06
N MET A 200 1.20 -13.94 26.92
CA MET A 200 0.81 -14.75 25.76
C MET A 200 1.91 -14.91 24.70
N PHE A 201 3.07 -14.26 24.87
CA PHE A 201 4.19 -14.34 23.91
C PHE A 201 5.44 -14.94 24.57
N PRO A 202 6.22 -15.79 23.87
CA PRO A 202 7.42 -16.39 24.43
C PRO A 202 8.46 -15.32 24.79
N THR A 203 9.12 -15.49 25.94
CA THR A 203 10.12 -14.58 26.55
C THR A 203 11.38 -14.35 25.71
N SER A 204 11.48 -14.94 24.52
CA SER A 204 12.57 -14.73 23.56
C SER A 204 12.37 -13.51 22.65
N VAL A 205 11.24 -12.79 22.77
CA VAL A 205 10.86 -11.67 21.89
C VAL A 205 10.78 -10.32 22.63
N THR A 206 11.16 -10.30 23.91
CA THR A 206 11.28 -9.09 24.76
C THR A 206 12.74 -8.83 25.10
#